data_AF-A0A7G1IDU2-F1
#
_entry.id   AF-A0A7G1IDU2-F1
#
_cell.length_a   1.000
_cell.length_b   1.000
_cell.length_c   1.000
_cell.angle_alpha   90.00
_cell.angle_beta   90.00
_cell.angle_gamma   90.00
#
_symmetry.space_group_name_H-M   'P 1'
#
loop_
_entity.id
_entity.type
_entity.pdbx_description
1 polymer ?
#
loop_
_entity_poly.entity_id
_entity_poly.type
_entity_poly.pdbx_seq_one_letter_code
_entity_poly.pdbx_strand_id
1 'polypeptide(L)'
;MTDTTHPDQTGLPALQRYLTDNRKIIAWVNSAVIWNSDDQRSTADHFLVVTGIDTNNEIVHLNDPGADHADEQVAVTAFTAAWRTGGDSIVVTAAAG
;
A
#
# COMPACT_ATOMS: atom_id res chain seq x y z
N MET A 1 -6.64 16.27 2.52
CA MET A 1 -5.84 16.37 3.76
C MET A 1 -4.83 15.25 3.69
N THR A 2 -3.56 15.56 3.48
CA THR A 2 -2.47 14.59 3.68
C THR A 2 -2.30 14.47 5.19
N ASP A 3 -2.55 13.29 5.76
CA ASP A 3 -2.38 13.07 7.20
C ASP A 3 -0.88 12.89 7.52
N THR A 4 -0.10 13.96 7.30
CA THR A 4 1.31 14.07 7.72
C THR A 4 1.47 14.14 9.24
N THR A 5 0.36 14.02 9.98
CA THR A 5 0.27 14.19 11.43
C THR A 5 0.72 12.95 12.20
N HIS A 6 0.83 11.78 11.55
CA HIS A 6 1.21 10.52 12.18
C HIS A 6 2.15 9.64 11.33
N PRO A 7 3.39 10.09 11.01
CA PRO A 7 4.38 9.26 10.29
C PRO A 7 4.76 7.98 11.06
N ASP A 8 4.43 7.92 12.36
CA ASP A 8 4.65 6.75 13.21
C ASP A 8 3.54 5.69 13.04
N GLN A 9 2.40 6.05 12.45
CA GLN A 9 1.22 5.20 12.27
C GLN A 9 0.96 4.86 10.80
N THR A 10 1.33 5.74 9.88
CA THR A 10 1.24 5.55 8.43
C THR A 10 2.54 5.98 7.72
N GLY A 11 2.60 5.83 6.40
CA GLY A 11 3.80 6.01 5.59
C GLY A 11 4.70 4.76 5.50
N LEU A 12 5.64 4.77 4.56
CA LEU A 12 6.53 3.62 4.28
C LEU A 12 7.29 3.10 5.52
N PRO A 13 7.85 3.96 6.42
CA PRO A 13 8.50 3.45 7.63
C PRO A 13 7.57 2.67 8.55
N ALA A 14 6.32 3.12 8.71
CA ALA A 14 5.32 2.42 9.52
C ALA A 14 4.95 1.07 8.89
N LEU A 15 4.75 1.02 7.58
CA LEU A 15 4.50 -0.23 6.84
C LEU A 15 5.65 -1.23 7.03
N GLN A 16 6.90 -0.80 6.85
CA GLN A 16 8.08 -1.65 7.04
C GLN A 16 8.16 -2.23 8.46
N ARG A 17 7.86 -1.40 9.47
CA ARG A 17 7.81 -1.86 10.86
C ARG A 17 6.73 -2.91 11.06
N TYR A 18 5.52 -2.66 10.60
CA TYR A 18 4.42 -3.63 10.73
C TYR A 18 4.72 -4.95 10.02
N LEU A 19 5.32 -4.90 8.83
CA LEU A 19 5.76 -6.10 8.11
C LEU A 19 6.86 -6.86 8.85
N THR A 20 7.83 -6.14 9.43
CA THR A 20 8.90 -6.72 10.28
C THR A 20 8.33 -7.40 11.52
N ASP A 21 7.28 -6.82 12.10
CA ASP A 21 6.52 -7.37 13.22
C ASP A 21 5.57 -8.52 12.78
N ASN A 22 5.70 -9.02 11.55
CA ASN A 22 4.86 -10.05 10.91
C ASN A 22 3.35 -9.72 10.89
N ARG A 23 3.00 -8.43 10.94
CA ARG A 23 1.63 -7.94 10.82
C ARG A 23 1.25 -7.78 9.35
N LYS A 24 -0.01 -8.04 9.02
CA LYS A 24 -0.57 -7.84 7.67
C LYS A 24 -1.21 -6.47 7.56
N ILE A 25 -1.08 -5.85 6.39
CA ILE A 25 -1.50 -4.48 6.10
C ILE A 25 -2.44 -4.50 4.90
N ILE A 26 -3.64 -3.97 5.07
CA ILE A 26 -4.57 -3.69 3.98
C ILE A 26 -4.51 -2.19 3.69
N ALA A 27 -4.24 -1.80 2.45
CA ALA A 27 -4.18 -0.39 2.05
C ALA A 27 -5.36 -0.03 1.15
N TRP A 28 -5.88 1.19 1.31
CA TRP A 28 -6.90 1.76 0.43
C TRP A 28 -6.24 2.62 -0.64
N VAL A 29 -6.30 2.17 -1.89
CA VAL A 29 -5.54 2.76 -3.01
C VAL A 29 -6.46 3.06 -4.19
N ASN A 30 -5.96 3.83 -5.14
CA ASN A 30 -6.58 3.96 -6.46
C ASN A 30 -6.05 2.87 -7.40
N SER A 31 -6.94 2.02 -7.90
CA SER A 31 -6.62 0.91 -8.80
C SER A 31 -5.99 1.36 -10.13
N ALA A 32 -6.49 2.44 -10.72
CA ALA A 32 -6.00 2.96 -12.00
C ALA A 32 -4.54 3.43 -11.95
N VAL A 33 -4.07 3.91 -10.79
CA VAL A 33 -2.66 4.25 -10.58
C VAL A 33 -1.80 2.99 -10.41
N ILE A 34 -2.30 1.95 -9.72
CA ILE A 34 -1.60 0.66 -9.55
C ILE A 34 -1.41 -0.03 -10.90
N TRP A 35 -2.50 -0.23 -11.64
CA TRP A 35 -2.48 -0.93 -12.94
C TRP A 35 -2.11 -0.04 -14.13
N ASN A 36 -1.85 1.24 -13.88
CA ASN A 36 -1.59 2.26 -14.90
C ASN A 36 -2.66 2.26 -16.02
N SER A 37 -3.94 2.19 -15.66
CA SER A 37 -5.07 2.26 -16.58
C SER A 37 -5.55 3.69 -16.83
N ASP A 38 -6.44 3.88 -17.80
CA ASP A 38 -7.00 5.20 -18.18
C ASP A 38 -8.21 5.63 -17.34
N ASP A 39 -8.54 4.89 -16.28
CA ASP A 39 -9.65 5.22 -15.38
C ASP A 39 -9.35 6.43 -14.49
N GLN A 40 -10.30 6.80 -13.62
CA GLN A 40 -10.11 7.91 -12.68
C GLN A 40 -8.89 7.66 -11.77
N ARG A 41 -8.05 8.69 -11.58
CA ARG A 41 -6.81 8.61 -10.77
C ARG A 41 -6.84 9.54 -9.54
N SER A 42 -8.02 10.02 -9.14
CA SER A 42 -8.15 11.07 -8.11
C SER A 42 -8.69 10.56 -6.78
N THR A 43 -9.43 9.45 -6.76
CA THR A 43 -10.03 8.89 -5.54
C THR A 43 -9.65 7.42 -5.38
N ALA A 44 -9.31 7.00 -4.17
CA ALA A 44 -9.10 5.58 -3.89
C ALA A 44 -10.42 4.80 -4.05
N ASP A 45 -10.33 3.60 -4.63
CA ASP A 45 -11.47 2.75 -4.97
C ASP A 45 -11.19 1.25 -4.78
N HIS A 46 -9.99 0.90 -4.34
CA HIS A 46 -9.53 -0.49 -4.29
C HIS A 46 -8.80 -0.81 -3.00
N PHE A 47 -8.95 -2.06 -2.54
CA PHE A 47 -8.24 -2.58 -1.38
C PHE A 47 -7.35 -3.74 -1.79
N LEU A 48 -6.13 -3.73 -1.28
CA LEU A 48 -5.14 -4.77 -1.51
C LEU A 48 -4.34 -5.02 -0.21
N VAL A 49 -3.58 -6.10 -0.18
CA VAL A 49 -2.71 -6.43 0.95
C VAL A 49 -1.26 -6.13 0.59
N VAL A 50 -0.57 -5.33 1.41
CA VAL A 50 0.88 -5.17 1.31
C VAL A 50 1.54 -6.35 2.01
N THR A 51 2.34 -7.11 1.27
CA THR A 51 3.01 -8.33 1.76
C THR A 51 4.51 -8.13 1.97
N GLY A 52 5.10 -7.11 1.35
CA GLY A 52 6.51 -6.80 1.46
C GLY A 52 6.88 -5.43 0.87
N ILE A 53 8.01 -4.88 1.32
CA ILE A 53 8.64 -3.70 0.74
C ILE A 53 10.12 -4.01 0.54
N ASP A 54 10.57 -4.05 -0.71
CA ASP A 54 11.97 -4.17 -1.08
C ASP A 54 12.54 -2.76 -1.31
N THR A 55 13.27 -2.25 -0.32
CA THR A 55 13.88 -0.92 -0.38
C THR A 55 15.13 -0.87 -1.26
N ASN A 56 15.74 -2.01 -1.59
CA ASN A 56 16.92 -2.03 -2.45
C ASN A 56 16.53 -1.86 -3.92
N ASN A 57 15.40 -2.44 -4.32
CA ASN A 57 14.88 -2.37 -5.68
C ASN A 57 13.72 -1.38 -5.85
N GLU A 58 13.31 -0.72 -4.77
CA GLU A 58 12.18 0.21 -4.72
C GLU A 58 10.84 -0.42 -5.18
N ILE A 59 10.59 -1.64 -4.72
CA ILE A 59 9.39 -2.43 -5.06
C ILE A 59 8.50 -2.64 -3.82
N VAL A 60 7.19 -2.57 -4.02
CA VAL A 60 6.18 -3.03 -3.06
C VAL A 60 5.57 -4.32 -3.59
N HIS A 61 5.56 -5.33 -2.74
CA HIS A 61 4.94 -6.62 -3.00
C HIS A 61 3.49 -6.60 -2.50
N LEU A 62 2.57 -7.00 -3.36
CA LEU A 62 1.14 -6.90 -3.16
C LEU A 62 0.47 -8.26 -3.34
N ASN A 63 -0.54 -8.52 -2.52
CA ASN A 63 -1.58 -9.49 -2.85
C ASN A 63 -2.83 -8.70 -3.20
N ASP A 64 -3.04 -8.53 -4.50
CA ASP A 64 -4.12 -7.75 -5.09
C ASP A 64 -5.23 -8.69 -5.60
N PRO A 65 -6.48 -8.55 -5.14
CA PRO A 65 -7.58 -9.41 -5.60
C PRO A 65 -7.98 -9.20 -7.07
N GLY A 66 -7.53 -8.13 -7.71
CA GLY A 66 -7.68 -7.85 -9.14
C GLY A 66 -6.54 -8.36 -10.02
N ALA A 67 -5.41 -8.79 -9.42
CA ALA A 67 -4.32 -9.42 -10.16
C ALA A 67 -4.62 -10.90 -10.47
N ASP A 68 -4.14 -11.38 -11.63
CA ASP A 68 -4.28 -12.78 -12.06
C ASP A 68 -3.13 -13.69 -11.56
N HIS A 69 -2.20 -13.12 -10.80
CA HIS A 69 -1.02 -13.78 -10.25
C HIS A 69 -0.80 -13.37 -8.79
N ALA A 70 -0.10 -14.23 -8.07
CA ALA A 70 0.38 -13.90 -6.72
C ALA A 70 1.60 -12.97 -6.80
N ASP A 71 1.83 -12.20 -5.74
CA ASP A 71 2.98 -11.30 -5.61
C ASP A 71 3.05 -10.26 -6.74
N GLU A 72 1.99 -9.47 -6.90
CA GLU A 72 2.04 -8.32 -7.80
C GLU A 72 3.11 -7.33 -7.28
N GLN A 73 3.99 -6.91 -8.17
CA GLN A 73 5.12 -6.04 -7.83
C GLN A 73 4.95 -4.70 -8.51
N VAL A 74 4.90 -3.64 -7.71
CA VAL A 74 4.81 -2.27 -8.21
C VAL A 74 5.92 -1.40 -7.66
N ALA A 75 6.29 -0.36 -8.39
CA ALA A 75 7.24 0.63 -7.89
C ALA A 75 6.68 1.30 -6.62
N VAL A 76 7.56 1.55 -5.64
CA VAL A 76 7.21 2.29 -4.41
C VAL A 76 6.53 3.62 -4.72
N THR A 77 6.97 4.31 -5.77
CA THR A 77 6.39 5.58 -6.23
C THR A 77 4.96 5.42 -6.76
N ALA A 78 4.68 4.35 -7.50
CA ALA A 78 3.33 4.05 -7.99
C ALA A 78 2.39 3.70 -6.82
N PHE A 79 2.85 2.84 -5.91
CA PHE A 79 2.09 2.51 -4.70
C PHE A 79 1.78 3.74 -3.85
N THR A 80 2.77 4.57 -3.53
CA THR A 80 2.55 5.77 -2.71
C THR A 80 1.68 6.82 -3.41
N ALA A 81 1.77 6.96 -4.73
CA ALA A 81 0.87 7.84 -5.47
C ALA A 81 -0.58 7.34 -5.39
N ALA A 82 -0.81 6.04 -5.60
CA ALA A 82 -2.13 5.42 -5.53
C ALA A 82 -2.72 5.53 -4.11
N TRP A 83 -1.92 5.25 -3.10
CA TRP A 83 -2.31 5.25 -1.69
C TRP A 83 -2.65 6.65 -1.14
N ARG A 84 -1.92 7.69 -1.59
CA ARG A 84 -2.21 9.09 -1.23
C ARG A 84 -3.61 9.54 -1.61
N THR A 85 -4.20 8.96 -2.66
CA THR A 85 -5.59 9.25 -3.05
C THR A 85 -6.61 8.79 -2.00
N GLY A 86 -6.25 7.81 -1.17
CA GLY A 86 -7.00 7.31 -0.02
C GLY A 86 -6.58 7.94 1.31
N GLY A 87 -5.76 9.02 1.27
CA GLY A 87 -5.28 9.71 2.47
C GLY A 87 -4.30 8.89 3.31
N ASP A 88 -3.51 8.02 2.67
CA ASP A 88 -2.57 7.11 3.34
C ASP A 88 -3.25 6.17 4.37
N SER A 89 -4.52 5.81 4.10
CA SER A 89 -5.34 4.97 4.98
C SER A 89 -4.93 3.49 4.89
N ILE A 90 -4.82 2.85 6.05
CA ILE A 90 -4.52 1.42 6.19
C ILE A 90 -5.33 0.78 7.31
N VAL A 91 -5.52 -0.54 7.21
CA VAL A 91 -5.92 -1.41 8.31
C VAL A 91 -4.77 -2.38 8.56
N VAL A 92 -4.37 -2.51 9.83
CA VAL A 92 -3.26 -3.38 10.21
C VAL A 92 -3.74 -4.38 11.25
N THR A 93 -3.48 -5.66 11.03
CA THR A 93 -3.78 -6.74 12.00
C THR A 93 -3.17 -6.44 13.37
N ALA A 94 -3.78 -6.90 14.46
CA ALA A 94 -3.19 -6.73 15.80
C ALA A 94 -1.77 -7.31 15.88
N ALA A 95 -0.95 -6.81 16.82
CA ALA A 95 0.33 -7.44 17.11
C ALA A 95 0.12 -8.88 17.58
N ALA A 96 1.08 -9.77 17.29
CA ALA A 96 1.08 -11.09 17.90
C ALA A 96 1.16 -10.95 19.43
N GLY A 97 0.30 -11.67 20.14
CA GLY A 97 0.29 -11.75 21.60
C GLY A 97 1.29 -12.75 22.16
#